data_AF-A0A2R6ECR5-F1
#
_entry.id   AF-A0A2R6ECR5-F1
#
_cell.length_a   1.000
_cell.length_b   1.000
_cell.length_c   1.000
_cell.angle_alpha   90.00
_cell.angle_beta   90.00
_cell.angle_gamma   90.00
#
_symmetry.space_group_name_H-M   'P 1'
#
loop_
_entity.id
_entity.type
_entity.pdbx_description
1 polymer ?
#
loop_
_entity_poly.entity_id
_entity_poly.type
_entity_poly.pdbx_seq_one_letter_code
_entity_poly.pdbx_strand_id
1 'polypeptide(L)'
;MTRQAAPDSKPVVLTVAGSDSGGGAGIQADLKTIEACGGFGTSAVTSVTAQNTTGVESTHVLPVEEIEAQCSAVLSDFDVRAVKTGMLATADVVELVTGRVADLDAPAVVDPVMVAASGDRLLAREAESAYEDLVAEATLVTPNADEAAVLTDVDPTDESTAHEAGEELVGMGADAALVTGGHIGDDAVVDVLVTGDSVETFRHPRVDTAATHGSGCALSSAIATHLARDADLPAAVGSGVELLARAVRYNLDVGEGPGAVHHLVELRDEAARESTAEAVRGVVDAFEDRDVGPLVPEVGTDVAGATPYAERPDEAAAVEGRITRTRSGARANR
;
A
#
# COMPACT_ATOMS: atom_id res chain seq x y z
N MET A 1 -13.79 38.83 -7.47
CA MET A 1 -14.33 37.68 -6.70
C MET A 1 -13.16 36.77 -6.40
N THR A 2 -12.73 36.70 -5.15
CA THR A 2 -11.81 35.65 -4.69
C THR A 2 -12.53 34.32 -4.87
N ARG A 3 -11.98 33.40 -5.67
CA ARG A 3 -12.50 32.04 -5.77
C ARG A 3 -12.35 31.41 -4.39
N GLN A 4 -13.45 31.17 -3.68
CA GLN A 4 -13.44 30.32 -2.51
C GLN A 4 -13.58 28.89 -3.03
N ALA A 5 -12.50 28.11 -2.95
CA ALA A 5 -12.55 26.69 -3.29
C ALA A 5 -13.54 25.99 -2.36
N ALA A 6 -14.32 25.05 -2.90
CA ALA A 6 -15.11 24.16 -2.07
C ALA A 6 -14.15 23.29 -1.23
N PRO A 7 -14.51 22.95 0.03
CA PRO A 7 -13.75 21.99 0.81
C PRO A 7 -13.72 20.65 0.06
N ASP A 8 -12.56 20.02 0.07
CA ASP A 8 -12.36 18.68 -0.49
C ASP A 8 -12.82 17.64 0.53
N SER A 9 -13.71 16.74 0.12
CA SER A 9 -14.29 15.70 0.98
C SER A 9 -13.70 14.37 0.59
N LYS A 10 -12.89 13.80 1.48
CA LYS A 10 -12.27 12.48 1.30
C LYS A 10 -12.95 11.43 2.17
N PRO A 11 -13.00 10.15 1.73
CA PRO A 11 -13.47 9.08 2.60
C PRO A 11 -12.50 8.90 3.77
N VAL A 12 -13.05 8.73 4.97
CA VAL A 12 -12.25 8.54 6.18
C VAL A 12 -11.94 7.06 6.36
N VAL A 13 -10.67 6.74 6.61
CA VAL A 13 -10.21 5.38 6.94
C VAL A 13 -9.61 5.41 8.34
N LEU A 14 -10.02 4.49 9.20
CA LEU A 14 -9.45 4.31 10.53
C LEU A 14 -8.44 3.17 10.52
N THR A 15 -7.19 3.45 10.89
CA THR A 15 -6.23 2.40 11.24
C THR A 15 -6.22 2.15 12.76
N VAL A 16 -6.25 0.88 13.16
CA VAL A 16 -6.02 0.45 14.55
C VAL A 16 -4.77 -0.41 14.60
N ALA A 17 -3.64 0.19 14.99
CA ALA A 17 -2.33 -0.47 14.91
C ALA A 17 -1.29 0.16 15.86
N GLY A 18 -0.13 -0.49 15.96
CA GLY A 18 1.04 0.04 16.65
C GLY A 18 1.72 1.20 15.89
N SER A 19 2.39 2.06 16.64
CA SER A 19 3.22 3.15 16.13
C SER A 19 4.68 2.73 15.97
N ASP A 20 5.18 2.75 14.73
CA ASP A 20 6.60 2.56 14.39
C ASP A 20 7.32 3.92 14.41
N SER A 21 8.26 4.11 15.35
CA SER A 21 9.05 5.35 15.41
C SER A 21 9.95 5.59 14.18
N GLY A 22 10.33 4.54 13.46
CA GLY A 22 11.07 4.63 12.20
C GLY A 22 10.18 5.10 11.03
N GLY A 23 8.87 4.99 11.19
CA GLY A 23 7.87 5.45 10.24
C GLY A 23 7.78 4.64 8.96
N GLY A 24 8.35 3.43 8.91
CA GLY A 24 8.29 2.55 7.76
C GLY A 24 7.11 1.59 7.80
N ALA A 25 6.56 1.28 8.98
CA ALA A 25 5.39 0.42 9.20
C ALA A 25 4.38 1.08 10.15
N GLY A 26 3.44 0.29 10.68
CA GLY A 26 2.47 0.73 11.69
C GLY A 26 1.54 1.85 11.21
N ILE A 27 0.98 2.61 12.14
CA ILE A 27 0.10 3.74 11.80
C ILE A 27 0.77 4.76 10.88
N GLN A 28 2.11 4.89 10.91
CA GLN A 28 2.84 5.80 10.05
C GLN A 28 2.79 5.36 8.58
N ALA A 29 2.96 4.07 8.32
CA ALA A 29 2.77 3.49 6.99
C ALA A 29 1.31 3.63 6.56
N ASP A 30 0.39 3.27 7.45
CA ASP A 30 -1.04 3.28 7.16
C ASP A 30 -1.50 4.68 6.76
N LEU A 31 -1.21 5.71 7.57
CA LEU A 31 -1.61 7.09 7.29
C LEU A 31 -0.97 7.65 6.01
N LYS A 32 0.29 7.31 5.71
CA LYS A 32 0.96 7.71 4.45
C LYS A 32 0.25 7.10 3.26
N THR A 33 -0.06 5.82 3.33
CA THR A 33 -0.72 5.10 2.23
C THR A 33 -2.16 5.57 2.05
N ILE A 34 -2.93 5.75 3.13
CA ILE A 34 -4.30 6.26 3.06
C ILE A 34 -4.33 7.62 2.34
N GLU A 35 -3.44 8.55 2.72
CA GLU A 35 -3.36 9.85 2.05
C GLU A 35 -2.90 9.73 0.59
N ALA A 36 -1.96 8.83 0.27
CA ALA A 36 -1.50 8.57 -1.10
C ALA A 36 -2.62 8.03 -1.99
N CYS A 37 -3.48 7.17 -1.43
CA CYS A 37 -4.63 6.57 -2.11
C CYS A 37 -5.87 7.48 -2.11
N GLY A 38 -5.77 8.72 -1.60
CA GLY A 38 -6.83 9.72 -1.65
C GLY A 38 -7.87 9.64 -0.54
N GLY A 39 -7.60 8.90 0.54
CA GLY A 39 -8.40 8.91 1.76
C GLY A 39 -7.95 9.97 2.77
N PHE A 40 -8.71 10.12 3.85
CA PHE A 40 -8.30 10.83 5.06
C PHE A 40 -8.02 9.83 6.18
N GLY A 41 -6.80 9.82 6.69
CA GLY A 41 -6.37 8.85 7.70
C GLY A 41 -6.71 9.30 9.13
N THR A 42 -7.39 8.43 9.88
CA THR A 42 -7.54 8.51 11.34
C THR A 42 -6.87 7.30 11.99
N SER A 43 -6.49 7.39 13.26
CA SER A 43 -5.81 6.30 13.95
C SER A 43 -6.25 6.11 15.39
N ALA A 44 -6.25 4.85 15.84
CA ALA A 44 -6.24 4.46 17.24
C ALA A 44 -4.95 3.65 17.50
N VAL A 45 -4.10 4.16 18.38
CA VAL A 45 -2.77 3.58 18.62
C VAL A 45 -2.87 2.47 19.66
N THR A 46 -2.46 1.26 19.31
CA THR A 46 -2.48 0.08 20.21
C THR A 46 -1.20 -0.06 21.04
N SER A 47 -0.07 0.31 20.44
CA SER A 47 1.24 0.25 21.07
C SER A 47 2.17 1.29 20.45
N VAL A 48 3.25 1.62 21.15
CA VAL A 48 4.37 2.39 20.59
C VAL A 48 5.62 1.53 20.61
N THR A 49 6.34 1.48 19.49
CA THR A 49 7.63 0.80 19.40
C THR A 49 8.76 1.82 19.27
N ALA A 50 9.83 1.62 20.05
CA ALA A 50 11.11 2.22 19.75
C ALA A 50 11.77 1.33 18.69
N GLN A 51 11.51 1.65 17.43
CA GLN A 51 11.85 0.87 16.26
C GLN A 51 12.55 1.74 15.22
N ASN A 52 13.50 1.15 14.51
CA ASN A 52 14.19 1.77 13.38
C ASN A 52 14.49 0.71 12.33
N THR A 53 15.23 1.07 11.28
CA THR A 53 15.51 0.17 10.15
C THR A 53 16.37 -1.05 10.51
N THR A 54 16.93 -1.09 11.73
CA THR A 54 17.79 -2.19 12.21
C THR A 54 17.07 -3.16 13.16
N GLY A 55 15.83 -2.84 13.58
CA GLY A 55 15.02 -3.70 14.43
C GLY A 55 14.17 -2.95 15.46
N VAL A 56 13.59 -3.70 16.39
CA VAL A 56 12.76 -3.22 17.50
C VAL A 56 13.56 -3.24 18.80
N GLU A 57 13.73 -2.08 19.45
CA GLU A 57 14.44 -1.96 20.73
C GLU A 57 13.50 -2.14 21.94
N SER A 58 12.27 -1.65 21.83
CA SER A 58 11.25 -1.84 22.88
C SER A 58 9.84 -1.65 22.34
N THR A 59 8.87 -2.27 23.02
CA THR A 59 7.44 -2.13 22.75
C THR A 59 6.71 -1.75 24.03
N HIS A 60 5.82 -0.77 23.94
CA HIS A 60 4.93 -0.37 25.01
C HIS A 60 3.48 -0.41 24.53
N VAL A 61 2.71 -1.38 25.04
CA VAL A 61 1.28 -1.52 24.77
C VAL A 61 0.52 -0.47 25.58
N LEU A 62 -0.41 0.24 24.94
CA LEU A 62 -1.25 1.22 25.61
C LEU A 62 -2.32 0.52 26.46
N PRO A 63 -2.78 1.14 27.55
CA PRO A 63 -3.94 0.64 28.29
C PRO A 63 -5.17 0.51 27.37
N VAL A 64 -5.91 -0.58 27.49
CA VAL A 64 -7.07 -0.91 26.64
C VAL A 64 -8.11 0.20 26.68
N GLU A 65 -8.29 0.85 27.83
CA GLU A 65 -9.23 1.94 28.04
C GLU A 65 -8.88 3.17 27.19
N GLU A 66 -7.58 3.41 26.94
CA GLU A 66 -7.14 4.51 26.09
C GLU A 66 -7.23 4.17 24.60
N ILE A 67 -7.09 2.90 24.24
CA ILE A 67 -7.38 2.42 22.88
C ILE A 67 -8.87 2.60 22.59
N GLU A 68 -9.73 2.19 23.54
CA GLU A 68 -11.17 2.37 23.46
C GLU A 68 -11.57 3.84 23.35
N ALA A 69 -10.96 4.71 24.16
CA ALA A 69 -11.21 6.14 24.13
C ALA A 69 -10.86 6.77 22.76
N GLN A 70 -9.75 6.34 22.14
CA GLN A 70 -9.36 6.77 20.80
C GLN A 70 -10.37 6.32 19.74
N CYS A 71 -10.73 5.03 19.72
CA CYS A 71 -11.74 4.50 18.81
C CYS A 71 -13.07 5.26 18.96
N SER A 72 -13.52 5.47 20.20
CA SER A 72 -14.76 6.19 20.48
C SER A 72 -14.72 7.65 20.03
N ALA A 73 -13.58 8.33 20.21
CA ALA A 73 -13.39 9.71 19.75
C ALA A 73 -13.48 9.84 18.23
N VAL A 74 -12.87 8.90 17.49
CA VAL A 74 -12.95 8.90 16.02
C VAL A 74 -14.36 8.53 15.54
N LEU A 75 -14.90 7.41 16.01
CA LEU A 75 -16.19 6.88 15.54
C LEU A 75 -17.38 7.76 15.90
N SER A 76 -17.24 8.67 16.87
CA SER A 76 -18.30 9.62 17.24
C SER A 76 -18.33 10.92 16.44
N ASP A 77 -17.26 11.24 15.70
CA ASP A 77 -17.12 12.49 14.95
C ASP A 77 -16.98 12.27 13.43
N PHE A 78 -16.26 11.21 13.03
CA PHE A 78 -15.93 10.95 11.63
C PHE A 78 -16.87 9.90 11.01
N ASP A 79 -17.26 10.13 9.76
CA ASP A 79 -17.92 9.12 8.92
C ASP A 79 -16.88 8.14 8.38
N VAL A 80 -16.48 7.18 9.23
CA VAL A 80 -15.48 6.16 8.90
C VAL A 80 -16.05 5.20 7.85
N ARG A 81 -15.40 5.19 6.67
CA ARG A 81 -15.81 4.42 5.47
C ARG A 81 -15.05 3.10 5.31
N ALA A 82 -13.98 2.88 6.06
CA ALA A 82 -13.31 1.58 6.20
C ALA A 82 -12.44 1.56 7.45
N VAL A 83 -12.18 0.35 7.97
CA VAL A 83 -11.20 0.11 9.03
C VAL A 83 -10.09 -0.78 8.52
N LYS A 84 -8.87 -0.49 8.95
CA LYS A 84 -7.71 -1.36 8.79
C LYS A 84 -7.17 -1.70 10.17
N THR A 85 -6.98 -2.98 10.49
CA THR A 85 -6.25 -3.39 11.69
C THR A 85 -4.80 -3.72 11.34
N GLY A 86 -3.88 -3.52 12.27
CA GLY A 86 -2.50 -4.00 12.15
C GLY A 86 -2.08 -4.74 13.42
N MET A 87 -0.87 -4.48 13.89
CA MET A 87 -0.37 -5.08 15.15
C MET A 87 -1.26 -4.70 16.36
N LEU A 88 -1.94 -5.69 16.95
CA LEU A 88 -2.83 -5.52 18.12
C LEU A 88 -2.18 -5.93 19.46
N ALA A 89 -1.06 -6.66 19.41
CA ALA A 89 -0.16 -7.02 20.53
C ALA A 89 -0.72 -7.96 21.63
N THR A 90 -1.98 -7.84 22.04
CA THR A 90 -2.54 -8.62 23.16
C THR A 90 -3.98 -9.06 22.90
N ALA A 91 -4.42 -10.16 23.52
CA ALA A 91 -5.78 -10.69 23.38
C ALA A 91 -6.85 -9.65 23.76
N ASP A 92 -6.69 -8.94 24.88
CA ASP A 92 -7.64 -7.91 25.32
C ASP A 92 -7.83 -6.80 24.27
N VAL A 93 -6.77 -6.44 23.53
CA VAL A 93 -6.85 -5.46 22.44
C VAL A 93 -7.52 -6.05 21.21
N VAL A 94 -7.23 -7.32 20.89
CA VAL A 94 -7.91 -8.02 19.79
C VAL A 94 -9.42 -8.08 20.07
N GLU A 95 -9.83 -8.52 21.26
CA GLU A 95 -11.24 -8.58 21.67
C GLU A 95 -11.95 -7.22 21.60
N LEU A 96 -11.29 -6.15 22.07
CA LEU A 96 -11.79 -4.78 21.94
C LEU A 96 -12.02 -4.44 20.46
N VAL A 97 -11.03 -4.68 19.60
CA VAL A 97 -11.09 -4.34 18.18
C VAL A 97 -12.15 -5.16 17.46
N THR A 98 -12.26 -6.46 17.74
CA THR A 98 -13.33 -7.34 17.21
C THR A 98 -14.71 -6.74 17.50
N GLY A 99 -14.98 -6.34 18.74
CA GLY A 99 -16.24 -5.71 19.10
C GLY A 99 -16.50 -4.39 18.35
N ARG A 100 -15.46 -3.58 18.12
CA ARG A 100 -15.58 -2.32 17.36
C ARG A 100 -15.80 -2.53 15.87
N VAL A 101 -15.20 -3.57 15.29
CA VAL A 101 -15.38 -3.93 13.89
C VAL A 101 -16.79 -4.48 13.66
N ALA A 102 -17.25 -5.40 14.52
CA ALA A 102 -18.59 -6.00 14.43
C ALA A 102 -19.72 -4.96 14.50
N ASP A 103 -19.54 -3.88 15.26
CA ASP A 103 -20.52 -2.80 15.40
C ASP A 103 -20.49 -1.78 14.25
N LEU A 104 -19.50 -1.84 13.35
CA LEU A 104 -19.29 -0.85 12.31
C LEU A 104 -19.89 -1.27 10.96
N ASP A 105 -20.71 -0.40 10.37
CA ASP A 105 -21.25 -0.58 9.01
C ASP A 105 -20.26 -0.08 7.94
N ALA A 106 -19.05 -0.65 7.94
CA ALA A 106 -17.99 -0.32 6.99
C ALA A 106 -17.05 -1.52 6.78
N PRO A 107 -16.41 -1.65 5.60
CA PRO A 107 -15.48 -2.74 5.33
C PRO A 107 -14.29 -2.73 6.29
N ALA A 108 -13.92 -3.93 6.75
CA ALA A 108 -12.77 -4.15 7.63
C ALA A 108 -11.69 -4.98 6.93
N VAL A 109 -10.50 -4.39 6.80
CA VAL A 109 -9.29 -5.07 6.32
C VAL A 109 -8.42 -5.46 7.51
N VAL A 110 -8.35 -6.75 7.79
CA VAL A 110 -7.63 -7.30 8.93
C VAL A 110 -6.26 -7.79 8.49
N ASP A 111 -5.21 -7.06 8.88
CA ASP A 111 -3.82 -7.49 8.75
C ASP A 111 -3.39 -8.14 10.07
N PRO A 112 -3.23 -9.49 10.13
CA PRO A 112 -3.10 -10.19 11.40
C PRO A 112 -1.75 -9.97 12.12
N VAL A 113 -0.76 -9.37 11.44
CA VAL A 113 0.57 -8.97 11.94
C VAL A 113 1.03 -9.71 13.20
N MET A 114 1.53 -10.94 13.01
CA MET A 114 1.97 -11.78 14.13
C MET A 114 3.48 -11.67 14.42
N VAL A 115 4.26 -11.28 13.40
CA VAL A 115 5.72 -11.21 13.43
C VAL A 115 6.18 -9.91 12.77
N ALA A 116 7.20 -9.26 13.32
CA ALA A 116 7.78 -8.05 12.73
C ALA A 116 8.58 -8.39 11.46
N ALA A 117 8.78 -7.40 10.58
CA ALA A 117 9.67 -7.55 9.43
C ALA A 117 11.13 -7.93 9.82
N SER A 118 11.55 -7.63 11.06
CA SER A 118 12.83 -8.06 11.64
C SER A 118 12.85 -9.52 12.13
N GLY A 119 11.71 -10.22 12.11
CA GLY A 119 11.54 -11.59 12.60
C GLY A 119 11.19 -11.70 14.09
N ASP A 120 11.04 -10.58 14.80
CA ASP A 120 10.65 -10.57 16.21
C ASP A 120 9.17 -10.93 16.37
N ARG A 121 8.85 -11.87 17.26
CA ARG A 121 7.46 -12.22 17.58
C ARG A 121 6.76 -11.04 18.23
N LEU A 122 5.60 -10.67 17.70
CA LEU A 122 4.79 -9.54 18.18
C LEU A 122 3.55 -9.98 18.95
N LEU A 123 3.16 -11.25 18.81
CA LEU A 123 1.97 -11.82 19.44
C LEU A 123 2.32 -12.89 20.49
N ALA A 124 1.63 -12.85 21.63
CA ALA A 124 1.63 -13.95 22.59
C ALA A 124 0.76 -15.11 22.07
N ARG A 125 1.15 -16.36 22.30
CA ARG A 125 0.41 -17.54 21.79
C ARG A 125 -1.04 -17.56 22.25
N GLU A 126 -1.29 -17.04 23.45
CA GLU A 126 -2.62 -16.93 24.05
C GLU A 126 -3.54 -15.96 23.31
N ALA A 127 -3.00 -15.10 22.43
CA ALA A 127 -3.78 -14.16 21.62
C ALA A 127 -4.08 -14.70 20.20
N GLU A 128 -3.51 -15.85 19.79
CA GLU A 128 -3.79 -16.46 18.48
C GLU A 128 -5.29 -16.81 18.34
N SER A 129 -5.90 -17.38 19.38
CA SER A 129 -7.34 -17.71 19.36
C SER A 129 -8.24 -16.46 19.32
N ALA A 130 -7.77 -15.32 19.83
CA ALA A 130 -8.55 -14.08 19.76
C ALA A 130 -8.65 -13.56 18.31
N TYR A 131 -7.69 -13.91 17.43
CA TYR A 131 -7.77 -13.56 16.02
C TYR A 131 -8.84 -14.34 15.27
N GLU A 132 -9.25 -15.53 15.72
CA GLU A 132 -10.33 -16.28 15.06
C GLU A 132 -11.62 -15.45 14.99
N ASP A 133 -12.01 -14.86 16.13
CA ASP A 133 -13.19 -14.00 16.20
C ASP A 133 -13.02 -12.72 15.38
N LEU A 134 -11.81 -12.14 15.33
CA LEU A 134 -11.54 -10.96 14.49
C LEU A 134 -11.59 -11.29 12.98
N VAL A 135 -11.08 -12.45 12.59
CA VAL A 135 -11.12 -12.94 11.20
C VAL A 135 -12.57 -13.14 10.76
N ALA A 136 -13.43 -13.65 11.63
CA ALA A 136 -14.84 -13.83 11.33
C ALA A 136 -15.60 -12.52 11.04
N GLU A 137 -15.08 -11.38 11.51
CA GLU A 137 -15.67 -10.05 11.27
C GLU A 137 -14.98 -9.29 10.10
N ALA A 138 -14.02 -9.94 9.41
CA ALA A 138 -13.23 -9.30 8.37
C ALA A 138 -13.94 -9.34 7.01
N THR A 139 -14.04 -8.16 6.37
CA THR A 139 -14.35 -8.08 4.92
C THR A 139 -13.20 -8.64 4.08
N LEU A 140 -11.97 -8.43 4.54
CA LEU A 140 -10.78 -9.04 3.95
C LEU A 140 -9.74 -9.29 5.03
N VAL A 141 -9.27 -10.52 5.16
CA VAL A 141 -8.05 -10.82 5.93
C VAL A 141 -6.84 -10.92 4.98
N THR A 142 -5.68 -10.36 5.35
CA THR A 142 -4.49 -10.29 4.47
C THR A 142 -3.24 -10.96 5.06
N PRO A 143 -3.26 -12.25 5.41
CA PRO A 143 -2.09 -12.89 6.02
C PRO A 143 -0.97 -13.10 4.99
N ASN A 144 0.26 -13.07 5.46
CA ASN A 144 1.38 -13.70 4.73
C ASN A 144 1.40 -15.23 4.93
N ALA A 145 2.26 -15.94 4.20
CA ALA A 145 2.35 -17.39 4.29
C ALA A 145 2.57 -17.94 5.72
N ASP A 146 3.44 -17.31 6.52
CA ASP A 146 3.70 -17.74 7.89
C ASP A 146 2.48 -17.50 8.79
N GLU A 147 1.80 -16.36 8.63
CA GLU A 147 0.58 -16.02 9.37
C GLU A 147 -0.59 -16.92 9.00
N ALA A 148 -0.74 -17.23 7.70
CA ALA A 148 -1.74 -18.16 7.21
C ALA A 148 -1.52 -19.56 7.79
N ALA A 149 -0.27 -20.03 7.84
CA ALA A 149 0.07 -21.31 8.47
C ALA A 149 -0.27 -21.35 9.96
N VAL A 150 -0.10 -20.25 10.68
CA VAL A 150 -0.48 -20.14 12.10
C VAL A 150 -2.01 -20.14 12.26
N LEU A 151 -2.75 -19.46 11.40
CA LEU A 151 -4.20 -19.32 11.50
C LEU A 151 -4.97 -20.57 11.03
N THR A 152 -4.44 -21.31 10.05
CA THR A 152 -5.19 -22.35 9.33
C THR A 152 -4.61 -23.75 9.46
N ASP A 153 -3.42 -23.90 10.07
CA ASP A 153 -2.61 -25.12 10.03
C ASP A 153 -2.22 -25.59 8.60
N VAL A 154 -2.45 -24.77 7.56
CA VAL A 154 -2.05 -25.03 6.17
C VAL A 154 -0.81 -24.21 5.83
N ASP A 155 0.28 -24.87 5.43
CA ASP A 155 1.56 -24.23 5.05
C ASP A 155 1.57 -23.81 3.56
N PRO A 156 1.42 -22.51 3.21
CA PRO A 156 1.34 -22.07 1.83
C PRO A 156 2.73 -22.01 1.20
N THR A 157 3.03 -22.98 0.32
CA THR A 157 4.32 -23.07 -0.39
C THR A 157 4.19 -22.91 -1.90
N ASP A 158 2.96 -22.91 -2.41
CA ASP A 158 2.59 -22.66 -3.79
C ASP A 158 1.17 -22.08 -3.88
N GLU A 159 0.72 -21.77 -5.10
CA GLU A 159 -0.63 -21.22 -5.35
C GLU A 159 -1.76 -22.16 -4.89
N SER A 160 -1.55 -23.48 -4.96
CA SER A 160 -2.58 -24.45 -4.57
C SER A 160 -2.78 -24.47 -3.06
N THR A 161 -1.69 -24.46 -2.30
CA THR A 161 -1.70 -24.43 -0.83
C THR A 161 -2.09 -23.05 -0.30
N ALA A 162 -1.75 -21.96 -1.00
CA ALA A 162 -2.27 -20.63 -0.70
C ALA A 162 -3.78 -20.52 -0.91
N HIS A 163 -4.31 -21.16 -1.96
CA HIS A 163 -5.75 -21.28 -2.15
C HIS A 163 -6.42 -22.06 -1.01
N GLU A 164 -5.88 -23.23 -0.63
CA GLU A 164 -6.38 -24.03 0.50
C GLU A 164 -6.42 -23.23 1.81
N ALA A 165 -5.34 -22.50 2.13
CA ALA A 165 -5.31 -21.63 3.30
C ALA A 165 -6.35 -20.50 3.22
N GLY A 166 -6.57 -19.93 2.03
CA GLY A 166 -7.61 -18.93 1.82
C GLY A 166 -9.03 -19.50 1.98
N GLU A 167 -9.29 -20.74 1.56
CA GLU A 167 -10.57 -21.43 1.80
C GLU A 167 -10.81 -21.65 3.29
N GLU A 168 -9.78 -22.03 4.06
CA GLU A 168 -9.89 -22.18 5.52
C GLU A 168 -10.20 -20.84 6.21
N LEU A 169 -9.52 -19.75 5.83
CA LEU A 169 -9.80 -18.41 6.38
C LEU A 169 -11.22 -17.93 6.10
N VAL A 170 -11.74 -18.18 4.90
CA VAL A 170 -13.16 -17.93 4.57
C VAL A 170 -14.07 -18.86 5.38
N GLY A 171 -13.66 -20.11 5.59
CA GLY A 171 -14.36 -21.07 6.45
C GLY A 171 -14.43 -20.65 7.93
N MET A 172 -13.46 -19.87 8.41
CA MET A 172 -13.46 -19.26 9.75
C MET A 172 -14.45 -18.09 9.88
N GLY A 173 -14.95 -17.55 8.75
CA GLY A 173 -16.01 -16.54 8.73
C GLY A 173 -15.66 -15.26 7.99
N ALA A 174 -14.40 -15.07 7.56
CA ALA A 174 -14.04 -13.91 6.75
C ALA A 174 -14.82 -13.89 5.44
N ASP A 175 -15.26 -12.70 4.99
CA ASP A 175 -15.92 -12.57 3.69
C ASP A 175 -14.97 -12.93 2.53
N ALA A 176 -13.67 -12.62 2.73
CA ALA A 176 -12.59 -12.90 1.79
C ALA A 176 -11.23 -13.00 2.48
N ALA A 177 -10.30 -13.70 1.84
CA ALA A 177 -8.90 -13.84 2.28
C ALA A 177 -7.93 -13.58 1.12
N LEU A 178 -6.93 -12.71 1.34
CA LEU A 178 -5.80 -12.49 0.45
C LEU A 178 -4.54 -13.09 1.06
N VAL A 179 -4.19 -14.32 0.66
CA VAL A 179 -2.96 -14.98 1.11
C VAL A 179 -1.80 -14.44 0.26
N THR A 180 -0.90 -13.69 0.90
CA THR A 180 0.18 -12.99 0.18
C THR A 180 1.40 -13.88 -0.02
N GLY A 181 1.90 -13.91 -1.25
CA GLY A 181 2.94 -14.83 -1.71
C GLY A 181 4.36 -14.29 -1.65
N GLY A 182 4.62 -13.25 -0.87
CA GLY A 182 5.98 -12.69 -0.71
C GLY A 182 7.04 -13.75 -0.37
N HIS A 183 6.63 -14.86 0.26
CA HIS A 183 7.47 -16.00 0.65
C HIS A 183 7.24 -17.28 -0.20
N ILE A 184 6.38 -17.20 -1.23
CA ILE A 184 5.96 -18.32 -2.07
C ILE A 184 6.66 -18.22 -3.44
N GLY A 185 7.37 -19.27 -3.85
CA GLY A 185 7.99 -19.41 -5.17
C GLY A 185 9.19 -18.49 -5.47
N ASP A 186 9.98 -18.87 -6.47
CA ASP A 186 11.30 -18.26 -6.73
C ASP A 186 11.25 -17.04 -7.70
N ASP A 187 10.46 -17.10 -8.78
CA ASP A 187 10.56 -16.13 -9.89
C ASP A 187 9.50 -15.00 -9.87
N ALA A 188 8.32 -15.24 -9.30
CA ALA A 188 7.22 -14.29 -9.23
C ALA A 188 6.54 -14.36 -7.86
N VAL A 189 6.01 -13.23 -7.41
CA VAL A 189 5.14 -13.18 -6.24
C VAL A 189 3.71 -13.50 -6.70
N VAL A 190 3.05 -14.37 -5.94
CA VAL A 190 1.72 -14.90 -6.25
C VAL A 190 0.81 -14.67 -5.06
N ASP A 191 -0.08 -13.69 -5.15
CA ASP A 191 -1.09 -13.44 -4.12
C ASP A 191 -2.41 -14.08 -4.55
N VAL A 192 -3.05 -14.80 -3.65
CA VAL A 192 -4.29 -15.54 -3.93
C VAL A 192 -5.44 -14.94 -3.12
N LEU A 193 -6.39 -14.33 -3.83
CA LEU A 193 -7.64 -13.83 -3.28
C LEU A 193 -8.70 -14.93 -3.35
N VAL A 194 -9.24 -15.31 -2.20
CA VAL A 194 -10.32 -16.28 -2.05
C VAL A 194 -11.54 -15.58 -1.48
N THR A 195 -12.69 -15.86 -2.07
CA THR A 195 -14.02 -15.43 -1.62
C THR A 195 -14.93 -16.64 -1.58
N GLY A 196 -16.13 -16.52 -1.00
CA GLY A 196 -17.11 -17.63 -1.00
C GLY A 196 -17.52 -18.15 -2.39
N ASP A 197 -17.34 -17.35 -3.45
CA ASP A 197 -17.80 -17.67 -4.81
C ASP A 197 -16.68 -17.79 -5.85
N SER A 198 -15.48 -17.30 -5.55
CA SER A 198 -14.43 -17.14 -6.56
C SER A 198 -13.03 -17.07 -5.97
N VAL A 199 -12.07 -17.39 -6.84
CA VAL A 199 -10.63 -17.36 -6.56
C VAL A 199 -9.96 -16.57 -7.67
N GLU A 200 -9.13 -15.61 -7.29
CA GLU A 200 -8.37 -14.78 -8.22
C GLU A 200 -6.90 -14.74 -7.81
N THR A 201 -6.01 -14.86 -8.79
CA THR A 201 -4.56 -14.88 -8.57
C THR A 201 -3.94 -13.62 -9.15
N PHE A 202 -3.24 -12.86 -8.31
CA PHE A 202 -2.44 -11.71 -8.71
C PHE A 202 -0.99 -12.13 -8.83
N ARG A 203 -0.37 -11.83 -9.98
CA ARG A 203 1.04 -12.17 -10.25
C ARG A 203 1.83 -10.93 -10.60
N HIS A 204 2.93 -10.73 -9.90
CA HIS A 204 3.85 -9.65 -10.22
C HIS A 204 5.32 -10.09 -10.10
N PRO A 205 6.25 -9.39 -10.78
CA PRO A 205 7.66 -9.72 -10.69
C PRO A 205 8.17 -9.59 -9.26
N ARG A 206 9.00 -10.55 -8.84
CA ARG A 206 9.77 -10.43 -7.59
C ARG A 206 10.85 -9.36 -7.76
N VAL A 207 10.95 -8.46 -6.78
CA VAL A 207 12.01 -7.44 -6.74
C VAL A 207 13.08 -7.95 -5.78
N ASP A 208 14.32 -8.05 -6.27
CA ASP A 208 15.48 -8.43 -5.45
C ASP A 208 15.93 -7.25 -4.57
N THR A 209 15.23 -7.08 -3.43
CA THR A 209 15.53 -6.05 -2.43
C THR A 209 15.18 -6.54 -1.04
N ALA A 210 15.95 -6.09 -0.06
CA ALA A 210 15.67 -6.33 1.36
C ALA A 210 14.80 -5.22 1.98
N ALA A 211 14.51 -4.14 1.25
CA ALA A 211 13.78 -2.97 1.75
C ALA A 211 12.25 -3.16 1.75
N THR A 212 11.79 -4.25 2.36
CA THR A 212 10.38 -4.62 2.40
C THR A 212 9.67 -4.10 3.65
N HIS A 213 10.36 -3.34 4.51
CA HIS A 213 9.78 -2.78 5.73
C HIS A 213 8.56 -1.92 5.38
N GLY A 214 7.40 -2.30 5.93
CA GLY A 214 6.11 -1.66 5.67
C GLY A 214 5.24 -2.26 4.56
N SER A 215 5.70 -3.32 3.88
CA SER A 215 4.97 -3.90 2.73
C SER A 215 3.53 -4.30 3.07
N GLY A 216 3.33 -5.10 4.13
CA GLY A 216 2.00 -5.55 4.56
C GLY A 216 1.09 -4.39 4.95
N CYS A 217 1.59 -3.45 5.75
CA CYS A 217 0.86 -2.25 6.15
C CYS A 217 0.45 -1.38 4.95
N ALA A 218 1.33 -1.24 3.95
CA ALA A 218 1.02 -0.50 2.74
C ALA A 218 -0.06 -1.19 1.91
N LEU A 219 0.03 -2.52 1.74
CA LEU A 219 -0.97 -3.27 0.98
C LEU A 219 -2.36 -3.18 1.62
N SER A 220 -2.48 -3.55 2.89
CA SER A 220 -3.76 -3.58 3.60
C SER A 220 -4.39 -2.19 3.71
N SER A 221 -3.58 -1.15 3.92
CA SER A 221 -4.06 0.25 3.97
C SER A 221 -4.51 0.77 2.61
N ALA A 222 -3.82 0.39 1.52
CA ALA A 222 -4.25 0.75 0.18
C ALA A 222 -5.61 0.11 -0.13
N ILE A 223 -5.75 -1.19 0.14
CA ILE A 223 -7.00 -1.93 -0.08
C ILE A 223 -8.14 -1.30 0.72
N ALA A 224 -7.95 -1.04 2.03
CA ALA A 224 -8.96 -0.39 2.87
C ALA A 224 -9.38 0.97 2.31
N THR A 225 -8.44 1.74 1.78
CA THR A 225 -8.72 3.05 1.19
C THR A 225 -9.49 2.95 -0.13
N HIS A 226 -9.20 1.94 -0.95
CA HIS A 226 -9.97 1.69 -2.17
C HIS A 226 -11.40 1.20 -1.86
N LEU A 227 -11.58 0.34 -0.85
CA LEU A 227 -12.90 -0.07 -0.38
C LEU A 227 -13.70 1.12 0.19
N ALA A 228 -13.05 2.01 0.94
CA ALA A 228 -13.66 3.25 1.44
C ALA A 228 -14.14 4.20 0.32
N ARG A 229 -13.61 4.03 -0.90
CA ARG A 229 -13.97 4.73 -2.14
C ARG A 229 -15.00 3.96 -2.98
N ASP A 230 -15.65 2.96 -2.38
CA ASP A 230 -16.68 2.10 -2.99
C ASP A 230 -16.16 1.26 -4.18
N ALA A 231 -14.86 0.95 -4.24
CA ALA A 231 -14.32 -0.02 -5.20
C ALA A 231 -14.80 -1.44 -4.86
N ASP A 232 -15.04 -2.28 -5.86
CA ASP A 232 -15.24 -3.71 -5.63
C ASP A 232 -13.94 -4.36 -5.12
N LEU A 233 -14.09 -5.47 -4.39
CA LEU A 233 -12.98 -6.09 -3.67
C LEU A 233 -11.82 -6.53 -4.59
N PRO A 234 -12.03 -7.25 -5.71
CA PRO A 234 -10.95 -7.57 -6.64
C PRO A 234 -10.22 -6.34 -7.18
N ALA A 235 -10.95 -5.27 -7.54
CA ALA A 235 -10.33 -4.03 -8.01
C ALA A 235 -9.52 -3.33 -6.91
N ALA A 236 -10.00 -3.34 -5.65
CA ALA A 236 -9.29 -2.79 -4.51
C ALA A 236 -7.99 -3.57 -4.21
N VAL A 237 -8.05 -4.90 -4.25
CA VAL A 237 -6.89 -5.79 -4.12
C VAL A 237 -5.89 -5.56 -5.23
N GLY A 238 -6.33 -5.56 -6.49
CA GLY A 238 -5.47 -5.30 -7.65
C GLY A 238 -4.75 -3.96 -7.56
N SER A 239 -5.45 -2.90 -7.16
CA SER A 239 -4.84 -1.57 -6.96
C SER A 239 -3.81 -1.57 -5.83
N GLY A 240 -4.08 -2.27 -4.73
CA GLY A 240 -3.14 -2.44 -3.62
C GLY A 240 -1.87 -3.20 -4.02
N VAL A 241 -2.01 -4.29 -4.79
CA VAL A 241 -0.89 -5.09 -5.30
C VAL A 241 -0.04 -4.28 -6.28
N GLU A 242 -0.66 -3.51 -7.19
CA GLU A 242 0.07 -2.62 -8.11
C GLU A 242 0.87 -1.56 -7.35
N LEU A 243 0.25 -0.90 -6.37
CA LEU A 243 0.94 0.09 -5.52
C LEU A 243 2.12 -0.56 -4.78
N LEU A 244 1.90 -1.73 -4.16
CA LEU A 244 2.94 -2.42 -3.39
C LEU A 244 4.13 -2.79 -4.29
N ALA A 245 3.87 -3.36 -5.46
CA ALA A 245 4.92 -3.76 -6.39
C ALA A 245 5.82 -2.57 -6.77
N ARG A 246 5.21 -1.40 -7.02
CA ARG A 246 5.92 -0.14 -7.28
C ARG A 246 6.66 0.38 -6.04
N ALA A 247 6.01 0.34 -4.88
CA ALA A 247 6.59 0.85 -3.63
C ALA A 247 7.83 0.06 -3.19
N VAL A 248 7.86 -1.25 -3.47
CA VAL A 248 9.04 -2.11 -3.25
C VAL A 248 10.11 -1.86 -4.31
N ARG A 249 9.73 -1.74 -5.59
CA ARG A 249 10.68 -1.49 -6.69
C ARG A 249 11.44 -0.17 -6.53
N TYR A 250 10.74 0.87 -6.10
CA TYR A 250 11.28 2.20 -5.89
C TYR A 250 11.38 2.52 -4.39
N ASN A 251 11.87 1.56 -3.61
CA ASN A 251 12.11 1.67 -2.18
C ASN A 251 12.91 2.92 -1.79
N LEU A 252 12.80 3.28 -0.50
CA LEU A 252 13.55 4.38 0.09
C LEU A 252 14.81 3.85 0.80
N ASP A 253 15.96 4.38 0.38
CA ASP A 253 17.24 4.22 1.08
C ASP A 253 17.30 5.19 2.27
N VAL A 254 16.81 4.71 3.42
CA VAL A 254 16.74 5.47 4.67
C VAL A 254 17.23 4.61 5.84
N GLY A 255 17.85 5.26 6.82
CA GLY A 255 18.46 4.56 7.96
C GLY A 255 19.75 3.83 7.59
N GLU A 256 20.19 2.93 8.47
CA GLU A 256 21.40 2.11 8.27
C GLU A 256 21.08 0.63 7.96
N GLY A 257 19.79 0.28 7.96
CA GLY A 257 19.29 -1.06 7.65
C GLY A 257 18.81 -1.20 6.20
N PRO A 258 17.90 -2.15 5.92
CA PRO A 258 17.45 -2.41 4.55
C PRO A 258 16.65 -1.28 3.88
N GLY A 259 16.18 -0.28 4.63
CA GLY A 259 15.31 0.80 4.12
C GLY A 259 13.83 0.51 4.34
N ALA A 260 12.95 1.17 3.57
CA ALA A 260 11.50 0.99 3.66
C ALA A 260 10.83 1.10 2.28
N VAL A 261 9.61 0.57 2.16
CA VAL A 261 8.81 0.75 0.93
C VAL A 261 8.44 2.22 0.70
N HIS A 262 8.28 2.61 -0.56
CA HIS A 262 7.93 3.98 -0.92
C HIS A 262 6.40 4.16 -1.01
N HIS A 263 5.78 4.35 0.15
CA HIS A 263 4.33 4.54 0.33
C HIS A 263 3.69 5.60 -0.56
N LEU A 264 4.45 6.62 -0.97
CA LEU A 264 3.97 7.74 -1.78
C LEU A 264 4.38 7.64 -3.25
N VAL A 265 4.88 6.48 -3.71
CA VAL A 265 5.52 6.34 -5.04
C VAL A 265 4.66 6.87 -6.18
N GLU A 266 3.40 6.48 -6.25
CA GLU A 266 2.50 6.90 -7.33
C GLU A 266 2.16 8.40 -7.23
N LEU A 267 1.83 8.88 -6.02
CA LEU A 267 1.55 10.29 -5.80
C LEU A 267 2.73 11.19 -6.16
N ARG A 268 3.96 10.74 -5.87
CA ARG A 268 5.19 11.46 -6.23
C ARG A 268 5.45 11.42 -7.72
N ASP A 269 5.14 10.31 -8.38
CA ASP A 269 5.27 10.17 -9.82
C ASP A 269 4.27 11.07 -10.57
N GLU A 270 3.02 11.07 -10.14
CA GLU A 270 1.97 11.96 -10.65
C GLU A 270 2.35 13.43 -10.50
N ALA A 271 2.87 13.81 -9.33
CA ALA A 271 3.32 15.18 -9.07
C ALA A 271 4.49 15.61 -9.97
N ALA A 272 5.29 14.67 -10.47
CA ALA A 272 6.42 14.96 -11.35
C ALA A 272 6.00 15.24 -12.81
N ARG A 273 4.78 14.86 -13.22
CA ARG A 273 4.32 14.94 -14.62
C ARG A 273 4.50 16.31 -15.26
N GLU A 274 4.09 17.40 -14.60
CA GLU A 274 4.24 18.75 -15.17
C GLU A 274 5.71 19.15 -15.28
N SER A 275 6.52 18.88 -14.25
CA SER A 275 7.95 19.20 -14.29
C SER A 275 8.70 18.42 -15.37
N THR A 276 8.30 17.17 -15.63
CA THR A 276 8.81 16.35 -16.74
C THR A 276 8.41 16.97 -18.08
N ALA A 277 7.16 17.39 -18.23
CA ALA A 277 6.70 18.06 -19.45
C ALA A 277 7.43 19.39 -19.69
N GLU A 278 7.65 20.20 -18.65
CA GLU A 278 8.43 21.44 -18.72
C GLU A 278 9.89 21.18 -19.10
N ALA A 279 10.52 20.13 -18.55
CA ALA A 279 11.88 19.74 -18.91
C ALA A 279 11.97 19.34 -20.40
N VAL A 280 11.01 18.56 -20.91
CA VAL A 280 10.92 18.21 -22.33
C VAL A 280 10.78 19.47 -23.19
N ARG A 281 9.85 20.38 -22.85
CA ARG A 281 9.68 21.67 -23.55
C ARG A 281 10.98 22.47 -23.57
N GLY A 282 11.69 22.58 -22.44
CA GLY A 282 12.96 23.31 -22.36
C GLY A 282 14.07 22.73 -23.24
N VAL A 283 14.12 21.40 -23.40
CA VAL A 283 15.06 20.75 -24.33
C VAL A 283 14.68 21.04 -25.79
N VAL A 284 13.39 21.00 -26.12
CA VAL A 284 12.88 21.35 -27.45
C VAL A 284 13.24 22.80 -27.80
N ASP A 285 12.94 23.74 -26.90
CA ASP A 285 13.28 25.17 -27.09
C ASP A 285 14.79 25.35 -27.31
N ALA A 286 15.62 24.65 -26.53
CA ALA A 286 17.08 24.69 -26.72
C ALA A 286 17.53 24.12 -28.08
N PHE A 287 16.83 23.13 -28.63
CA PHE A 287 17.12 22.60 -29.97
C PHE A 287 16.72 23.62 -31.04
N GLU A 288 15.57 24.27 -30.88
CA GLU A 288 15.09 25.30 -31.81
C GLU A 288 15.99 26.55 -31.83
N ASP A 289 16.59 26.90 -30.69
CA ASP A 289 17.44 28.07 -30.52
C ASP A 289 18.90 27.86 -30.97
N ARG A 290 19.44 26.64 -30.86
CA ARG A 290 20.88 26.36 -31.06
C ARG A 290 21.29 25.91 -32.47
N ASP A 291 20.42 26.08 -33.48
CA ASP A 291 20.64 25.60 -34.86
C ASP A 291 21.20 24.17 -34.94
N VAL A 292 20.57 23.24 -34.21
CA VAL A 292 20.95 21.81 -34.24
C VAL A 292 20.50 21.09 -35.51
N GLY A 293 20.00 21.83 -36.52
CA GLY A 293 19.51 21.29 -37.79
C GLY A 293 20.47 20.31 -38.51
N PRO A 294 21.81 20.51 -38.48
CA PRO A 294 22.77 19.54 -39.02
C PRO A 294 22.80 18.19 -38.30
N LEU A 295 22.34 18.12 -37.04
CA LEU A 295 22.29 16.90 -36.22
C LEU A 295 20.95 16.15 -36.33
N VAL A 296 19.91 16.80 -36.88
CA VAL A 296 18.58 16.19 -37.03
C VAL A 296 18.54 15.31 -38.30
N PRO A 297 18.24 14.01 -38.19
CA PRO A 297 18.11 13.10 -39.33
C PRO A 297 16.97 13.51 -40.28
N GLU A 298 17.00 13.01 -41.52
CA GLU A 298 15.93 13.27 -42.50
C GLU A 298 14.55 12.81 -42.03
N VAL A 299 14.51 11.75 -41.23
CA VAL A 299 13.28 11.23 -40.62
C VAL A 299 12.84 12.03 -39.39
N GLY A 300 13.61 13.02 -38.94
CA GLY A 300 13.39 13.77 -37.71
C GLY A 300 13.92 13.07 -36.45
N THR A 301 13.82 13.78 -35.33
CA THR A 301 14.19 13.35 -33.98
C THR A 301 13.01 13.59 -33.04
N ASP A 302 12.99 12.88 -31.92
CA ASP A 302 12.02 13.09 -30.85
C ASP A 302 12.75 13.39 -29.53
N VAL A 303 12.06 14.06 -28.62
CA VAL A 303 12.50 14.32 -27.26
C VAL A 303 11.39 13.84 -26.34
N ALA A 304 11.71 12.83 -25.54
CA ALA A 304 10.83 12.29 -24.52
C ALA A 304 11.52 12.33 -23.16
N GLY A 305 10.73 12.52 -22.11
CA GLY A 305 11.13 12.45 -20.72
C GLY A 305 10.14 11.58 -19.95
N ALA A 306 10.65 10.78 -19.04
CA ALA A 306 9.83 9.96 -18.14
C ALA A 306 9.85 10.56 -16.73
N THR A 307 8.74 10.42 -16.00
CA THR A 307 8.73 10.73 -14.56
C THR A 307 9.68 9.79 -13.79
N PRO A 308 10.10 10.15 -12.57
CA PRO A 308 11.11 9.39 -11.83
C PRO A 308 10.79 7.91 -11.59
N TYR A 309 9.51 7.54 -11.56
CA TYR A 309 9.01 6.19 -11.27
C TYR A 309 8.11 5.66 -12.40
N ALA A 310 8.30 6.16 -13.63
CA ALA A 310 7.51 5.74 -14.78
C ALA A 310 7.68 4.25 -15.10
N GLU A 311 6.56 3.54 -15.20
CA GLU A 311 6.47 2.17 -15.73
C GLU A 311 5.47 2.04 -16.87
N ARG A 312 4.62 3.07 -17.06
CA ARG A 312 3.58 3.10 -18.08
C ARG A 312 3.82 4.23 -19.10
N PRO A 313 3.38 4.08 -20.36
CA PRO A 313 3.57 5.11 -21.39
C PRO A 313 2.95 6.48 -21.05
N ASP A 314 1.87 6.52 -20.26
CA ASP A 314 1.20 7.75 -19.81
C ASP A 314 1.95 8.50 -18.69
N GLU A 315 3.03 7.91 -18.17
CA GLU A 315 3.96 8.51 -17.21
C GLU A 315 5.17 9.15 -17.94
N ALA A 316 5.12 9.27 -19.27
CA ALA A 316 6.09 9.98 -20.09
C ALA A 316 5.48 11.21 -20.76
N ALA A 317 6.31 12.24 -20.94
CA ALA A 317 6.03 13.41 -21.77
C ALA A 317 6.90 13.36 -23.02
N ALA A 318 6.32 13.65 -24.19
CA ALA A 318 7.03 13.67 -25.46
C ALA A 318 6.50 14.79 -26.36
N VAL A 319 7.24 15.11 -27.43
CA VAL A 319 6.79 16.06 -28.45
C VAL A 319 5.70 15.42 -29.29
N GLU A 320 4.65 16.18 -29.61
CA GLU A 320 3.66 15.72 -30.58
C GLU A 320 4.32 15.66 -31.98
N GLY A 321 4.46 14.45 -32.53
CA GLY A 321 5.10 14.25 -33.82
C GLY A 321 6.64 14.16 -33.72
N ARG A 322 7.36 15.09 -34.34
CA ARG A 322 8.84 15.08 -34.42
C ARG A 322 9.41 16.47 -34.50
N ILE A 323 10.65 16.62 -34.04
CA ILE A 323 11.52 17.73 -34.39
C ILE A 323 12.12 17.44 -35.76
N THR A 324 11.81 18.27 -36.75
CA THR A 324 12.25 18.11 -38.13
C THR A 324 13.26 19.18 -38.54
N ARG A 325 14.10 18.83 -39.52
CA ARG A 325 15.03 19.77 -40.12
C ARG A 325 14.29 20.73 -41.05
N THR A 326 14.47 22.02 -40.82
CA THR A 326 13.95 23.12 -41.63
C THR A 326 15.11 23.88 -42.30
N ARG A 327 14.78 24.83 -43.19
CA ARG A 327 15.79 25.71 -43.81
C ARG A 327 16.49 26.64 -42.80
N SER A 328 15.90 26.85 -41.63
CA SER A 328 16.39 27.76 -40.59
C SER A 328 16.79 27.04 -39.30
N GLY A 329 17.08 25.73 -39.37
CA GLY A 329 17.49 24.92 -38.21
C GLY A 329 16.52 23.77 -37.93
N ALA A 330 16.27 23.47 -36.66
CA ALA A 330 15.34 22.43 -36.22
C ALA A 330 14.04 23.04 -35.67
N ARG A 331 12.88 22.41 -35.92
CA ARG A 331 11.58 22.84 -35.39
C ARG A 331 10.72 21.65 -35.01
N ALA A 332 10.02 21.74 -33.88
CA ALA A 332 8.97 20.79 -33.53
C ALA A 332 7.80 20.95 -34.50
N ASN A 333 7.28 19.83 -34.99
CA ASN A 333 6.00 19.83 -35.68
C ASN A 333 4.91 20.17 -34.63
N ARG A 334 4.10 21.20 -34.91
CA ARG A 334 2.92 21.55 -34.10
C ARG A 334 1.67 21.08 -34.80
#